data_AF-A0A6A4BLK0-F1
#
_entry.id   AF-A0A6A4BLK0-F1
#
_cell.length_a   1.000
_cell.length_b   1.000
_cell.length_c   1.000
_cell.angle_alpha   90.00
_cell.angle_beta   90.00
_cell.angle_gamma   90.00
#
_symmetry.space_group_name_H-M   'P 1'
#
loop_
_entity.id
_entity.type
_entity.pdbx_description
1 polymer ?
#
loop_
_entity_poly.entity_id
_entity_poly.type
_entity_poly.pdbx_seq_one_letter_code
_entity_poly.pdbx_strand_id
1 'polypeptide(L)'
;MNNDLVTCLQASVLSGTLFGLTYASYVTYHTSMGSLHYTETQGGLHYASYASMAKLWGLQGLRLANDVVIDFSSYAILMQQGPKQLVEFIASAELEVELSKLFAAIGKFGVNADAFQVFPSVPSTS
;
A
#
# COMPACT_ATOMS: atom_id res chain seq x y z
N MET A 1 -1.37 -14.16 -12.32
CA MET A 1 -0.92 -13.23 -11.25
C MET A 1 -1.58 -11.84 -11.29
N ASN A 2 -2.54 -11.54 -12.18
CA ASN A 2 -3.25 -10.25 -12.19
C ASN A 2 -4.64 -10.29 -11.54
N ASN A 3 -5.12 -11.47 -11.12
CA ASN A 3 -6.49 -11.59 -10.61
C ASN A 3 -6.59 -11.15 -9.15
N ASP A 4 -5.60 -11.47 -8.31
CA ASP A 4 -5.70 -11.26 -6.86
C ASP A 4 -5.76 -9.77 -6.47
N LEU A 5 -5.02 -8.90 -7.17
CA LEU A 5 -5.07 -7.45 -6.92
C LEU A 5 -6.39 -6.81 -7.36
N VAL A 6 -6.97 -7.27 -8.48
CA VAL A 6 -8.27 -6.78 -8.97
C VAL A 6 -9.39 -7.24 -8.03
N THR A 7 -9.31 -8.47 -7.53
CA THR A 7 -10.28 -8.99 -6.54
C THR A 7 -10.17 -8.26 -5.21
N CYS A 8 -8.97 -7.96 -4.71
CA CYS A 8 -8.79 -7.13 -3.51
C CYS A 8 -9.35 -5.71 -3.67
N LEU A 9 -9.15 -5.09 -4.85
CA LEU A 9 -9.69 -3.78 -5.17
C LEU A 9 -11.23 -3.78 -5.16
N GLN A 10 -11.86 -4.81 -5.72
CA GLN A 10 -13.32 -4.97 -5.69
C GLN A 10 -13.87 -5.32 -4.30
N ALA A 11 -13.10 -6.05 -3.49
CA ALA A 11 -13.50 -6.48 -2.15
C ALA A 11 -13.22 -5.43 -1.05
N SER A 12 -12.61 -4.29 -1.37
CA SER A 12 -12.19 -3.26 -0.40
C SER A 12 -11.29 -3.82 0.73
N VAL A 13 -10.45 -4.80 0.41
CA VAL A 13 -9.51 -5.39 1.38
C VAL A 13 -8.18 -4.63 1.32
N LEU A 14 -7.67 -4.21 2.48
CA LEU A 14 -6.34 -3.62 2.61
C LEU A 14 -5.29 -4.61 2.09
N SER A 15 -4.63 -4.25 0.99
CA SER A 15 -3.61 -5.05 0.34
C SER A 15 -2.34 -4.23 0.13
N GLY A 16 -1.18 -4.88 0.21
CA GLY A 16 0.10 -4.26 -0.09
C GLY A 16 1.00 -5.23 -0.82
N THR A 17 1.78 -4.70 -1.76
CA THR A 17 2.84 -5.45 -2.43
C THR A 17 4.17 -4.85 -2.01
N LEU A 18 5.03 -5.66 -1.42
CA LEU A 18 6.42 -5.31 -1.21
C LEU A 18 7.20 -5.82 -2.41
N PHE A 19 7.88 -4.91 -3.11
CA PHE A 19 8.63 -5.08 -4.35
C PHE A 19 7.86 -4.73 -5.63
N GLY A 20 8.23 -3.61 -6.24
CA GLY A 20 7.97 -3.33 -7.64
C GLY A 20 9.24 -3.55 -8.43
N LEU A 21 9.31 -4.60 -9.24
CA LEU A 21 10.14 -4.51 -10.44
C LEU A 21 9.46 -3.46 -11.31
N THR A 22 9.97 -2.22 -11.31
CA THR A 22 9.49 -1.18 -12.20
C THR A 22 9.68 -1.65 -13.64
N TYR A 23 8.57 -2.07 -14.26
CA TYR A 23 8.24 -2.16 -15.69
C TYR A 23 9.37 -2.10 -16.74
N ALA A 24 10.43 -2.86 -16.56
CA ALA A 24 10.84 -3.79 -17.58
C ALA A 24 10.83 -5.13 -16.86
N SER A 25 9.73 -5.87 -17.03
CA SER A 25 9.62 -7.26 -16.60
C SER A 25 10.99 -7.91 -16.74
N TYR A 26 11.54 -8.48 -15.66
CA TYR A 26 12.91 -8.99 -15.67
C TYR A 26 13.15 -9.80 -16.96
N VAL A 27 14.33 -9.72 -17.55
CA VAL A 27 14.60 -10.03 -18.97
C VAL A 27 14.04 -11.38 -19.47
N THR A 28 13.80 -12.33 -18.58
CA THR A 28 13.26 -13.66 -18.89
C THR A 28 11.76 -13.85 -18.60
N TYR A 29 11.03 -12.80 -18.22
CA TYR A 29 9.60 -12.82 -17.93
C TYR A 29 8.78 -13.27 -19.15
N HIS A 30 7.87 -14.23 -18.95
CA HIS A 30 7.09 -14.91 -20.01
C HIS A 30 7.94 -15.54 -21.14
N THR A 31 9.22 -15.82 -20.90
CA THR A 31 10.07 -16.55 -21.84
C THR A 31 10.41 -17.94 -21.30
N SER A 32 10.82 -18.86 -22.19
CA SER A 32 11.39 -20.16 -21.81
C SER A 32 12.71 -20.07 -21.04
N MET A 33 13.32 -18.88 -20.96
CA MET A 33 14.54 -18.64 -20.19
C MET A 33 14.28 -18.41 -18.70
N GLY A 34 13.01 -18.26 -18.29
CA GLY A 34 12.62 -18.22 -16.88
C GLY A 34 12.88 -19.57 -16.22
N SER A 35 14.03 -19.72 -15.57
CA SER A 35 14.51 -20.99 -15.01
C SER A 35 15.13 -20.79 -13.63
N LEU A 36 15.19 -21.88 -12.83
CA LEU A 36 15.90 -21.88 -11.56
C LEU A 36 17.37 -21.46 -11.74
N HIS A 37 18.00 -21.94 -12.81
CA HIS A 37 19.37 -21.58 -13.16
C HIS A 37 19.54 -20.07 -13.36
N TYR A 38 18.60 -19.41 -14.06
CA TYR A 38 18.61 -17.96 -14.19
C TYR A 38 18.47 -17.26 -12.83
N THR A 39 17.60 -17.75 -11.95
CA THR A 39 17.44 -17.19 -10.60
C THR A 39 18.73 -17.29 -9.77
N GLU A 40 19.40 -18.45 -9.79
CA GLU A 40 20.62 -18.71 -9.03
C GLU A 40 21.83 -17.92 -9.52
N THR A 41 21.89 -17.65 -10.83
CA THR A 41 23.06 -17.02 -11.47
C THR A 41 22.89 -15.53 -11.74
N GLN A 42 21.67 -15.06 -12.02
CA GLN A 42 21.38 -13.69 -12.46
C GLN A 42 20.27 -13.01 -11.64
N GLY A 43 19.27 -13.75 -11.18
CA GLY A 43 18.08 -13.21 -10.49
C GLY A 43 18.30 -12.88 -9.00
N GLY A 44 19.37 -13.39 -8.39
CA GLY A 44 19.77 -13.06 -7.02
C GLY A 44 20.82 -14.04 -6.49
N LEU A 45 22.10 -13.67 -6.61
CA LEU A 45 23.22 -14.50 -6.14
C LEU A 45 23.01 -14.89 -4.67
N HIS A 46 23.10 -16.19 -4.37
CA HIS A 46 22.92 -16.78 -3.03
C HIS A 46 21.57 -16.52 -2.36
N TYR A 47 20.52 -16.17 -3.11
CA TYR A 47 19.15 -15.98 -2.61
C TYR A 47 18.99 -14.91 -1.51
N ALA A 48 19.97 -14.04 -1.30
CA ALA A 48 19.93 -13.07 -0.19
C ALA A 48 18.71 -12.13 -0.26
N SER A 49 18.34 -11.69 -1.46
CA SER A 49 17.14 -10.88 -1.71
C SER A 49 15.86 -11.67 -1.42
N TYR A 50 15.80 -12.95 -1.79
CA TYR A 50 14.65 -13.82 -1.52
C TYR A 50 14.47 -14.07 -0.01
N ALA A 51 15.57 -14.34 0.71
CA ALA A 51 15.54 -14.50 2.16
C ALA A 51 15.09 -13.22 2.87
N SER A 52 15.55 -12.05 2.40
CA SER A 52 15.15 -10.76 2.95
C SER A 52 13.66 -10.47 2.69
N MET A 53 13.17 -10.78 1.49
CA MET A 53 11.73 -10.69 1.18
C MET A 53 10.90 -11.60 2.06
N ALA A 54 11.27 -12.87 2.21
CA ALA A 54 10.55 -13.81 3.07
C ALA A 54 10.44 -13.31 4.51
N LYS A 55 11.51 -12.69 5.04
CA LYS A 55 11.49 -12.05 6.36
C LYS A 55 10.53 -10.87 6.43
N LEU A 56 10.52 -10.00 5.41
CA LEU A 56 9.63 -8.83 5.39
C LEU A 56 8.16 -9.24 5.27
N TRP A 57 7.83 -10.15 4.36
CA TRP A 57 6.48 -10.71 4.23
C TRP A 57 6.02 -11.42 5.51
N GLY A 58 6.90 -12.23 6.11
CA GLY A 58 6.62 -12.90 7.37
C GLY A 58 6.38 -11.92 8.52
N LEU A 59 7.21 -10.88 8.65
CA LEU A 59 7.04 -9.85 9.67
C LEU A 59 5.74 -9.08 9.47
N GLN A 60 5.40 -8.70 8.24
CA GLN A 60 4.14 -8.02 7.93
C GLN A 60 2.93 -8.89 8.28
N GLY A 61 2.95 -10.17 7.90
CA GLY A 61 1.89 -11.12 8.25
C GLY A 61 1.73 -11.30 9.77
N LEU A 62 2.84 -11.43 10.50
CA LEU A 62 2.82 -11.54 11.96
C LEU A 62 2.27 -10.28 12.63
N ARG A 63 2.65 -9.09 12.18
CA ARG A 63 2.13 -7.83 12.71
C ARG A 63 0.64 -7.68 12.42
N LEU A 64 0.19 -7.93 11.19
CA LEU A 64 -1.23 -7.87 10.85
C LEU A 64 -2.08 -8.89 11.63
N ALA A 65 -1.51 -10.04 11.96
CA ALA A 65 -2.22 -11.08 12.72
C ALA A 65 -2.26 -10.83 14.23
N ASN A 66 -1.28 -10.11 14.79
CA ASN A 66 -1.10 -10.01 16.25
C ASN A 66 -1.20 -8.58 16.81
N ASP A 67 -1.02 -7.54 16.01
CA ASP A 67 -1.08 -6.16 16.48
C ASP A 67 -2.55 -5.74 16.69
N VAL A 68 -2.82 -5.10 17.82
CA VAL A 68 -4.18 -4.68 18.21
C VAL A 68 -4.62 -3.38 17.51
N VAL A 69 -3.67 -2.62 16.96
CA VAL A 69 -3.94 -1.27 16.44
C VAL A 69 -3.46 -1.14 14.99
N ILE A 70 -4.39 -0.77 14.11
CA ILE A 70 -4.13 -0.40 12.72
C ILE A 70 -4.15 1.13 12.64
N ASP A 71 -3.09 1.72 12.07
CA ASP A 71 -2.97 3.17 11.85
C ASP A 71 -3.80 3.63 10.64
N PHE A 72 -4.89 4.34 10.90
CA PHE A 72 -5.71 5.01 9.89
C PHE A 72 -5.34 6.49 9.63
N SER A 73 -4.53 7.14 10.47
CA SER A 73 -4.18 8.57 10.35
C SER A 73 -3.25 8.80 9.16
N SER A 74 -2.38 7.83 8.85
CA SER A 74 -1.60 7.80 7.61
C SER A 74 -2.46 7.94 6.35
N TYR A 75 -3.71 7.44 6.36
CA TYR A 75 -4.63 7.57 5.22
C TYR A 75 -5.15 9.01 5.05
N ALA A 76 -5.30 9.75 6.14
CA ALA A 76 -5.72 11.16 6.10
C ALA A 76 -4.65 12.03 5.41
N ILE A 77 -3.37 11.74 5.65
CA ILE A 77 -2.25 12.42 4.97
C ILE A 77 -2.32 12.19 3.45
N LEU A 78 -2.56 10.95 3.02
CA LEU A 78 -2.71 10.62 1.59
C LEU A 78 -3.93 11.30 0.97
N MET A 79 -5.06 11.35 1.68
CA MET A 79 -6.27 12.04 1.22
C MET A 79 -6.07 13.56 1.07
N GLN A 80 -5.15 14.19 1.82
CA GLN A 80 -4.82 15.61 1.63
C GLN A 80 -3.91 15.84 0.41
N GLN A 81 -3.08 14.86 0.06
CA GLN A 81 -2.15 14.96 -1.05
C GLN A 81 -2.80 14.63 -2.39
N GLY A 82 -3.68 13.64 -2.43
CA GLY A 82 -4.33 13.15 -3.66
C GLY A 82 -5.04 14.23 -4.49
N PRO A 83 -5.85 15.13 -3.88
CA PRO A 83 -6.57 16.16 -4.62
C PRO A 83 -5.69 17.25 -5.24
N LYS A 84 -4.40 17.35 -4.93
CA LYS A 84 -3.53 18.41 -5.48
C LYS A 84 -3.49 18.39 -7.01
N GLN A 85 -3.27 17.20 -7.60
CA GLN A 85 -3.26 17.03 -9.05
C GLN A 85 -4.65 17.27 -9.68
N LEU A 86 -5.72 16.96 -8.95
CA LEU A 86 -7.09 17.23 -9.39
C LEU A 86 -7.38 18.74 -9.43
N VAL A 87 -6.94 19.49 -8.41
CA VAL A 87 -7.07 20.96 -8.36
C VAL A 87 -6.30 21.61 -9.50
N GLU A 88 -5.06 21.18 -9.74
CA GLU A 88 -4.24 21.64 -10.86
C GLU A 88 -4.94 21.38 -12.21
N PHE A 89 -5.50 20.18 -12.39
CA PHE A 89 -6.26 19.84 -13.58
C PHE A 89 -7.49 20.73 -13.76
N ILE A 90 -8.32 20.90 -12.73
CA ILE A 90 -9.54 21.72 -12.77
C ILE A 90 -9.20 23.17 -13.16
N ALA A 91 -8.14 23.73 -12.56
CA ALA A 91 -7.68 25.07 -12.90
C ALA A 91 -7.19 25.17 -14.35
N SER A 92 -6.42 24.17 -14.82
CA SER A 92 -5.91 24.13 -16.20
C SER A 92 -7.00 23.94 -17.26
N ALA A 93 -8.09 23.28 -16.89
CA ALA A 93 -9.24 23.01 -17.76
C ALA A 93 -10.29 24.14 -17.71
N GLU A 94 -10.01 25.23 -16.96
CA GLU A 94 -10.91 26.36 -16.76
C GLU A 94 -12.30 25.94 -16.26
N LEU A 95 -12.35 24.88 -15.44
CA LEU A 95 -13.59 24.35 -14.88
C LEU A 95 -13.88 25.03 -13.53
N GLU A 96 -15.09 25.55 -13.37
CA GLU A 96 -15.57 26.03 -12.09
C GLU A 96 -16.17 24.89 -11.27
N VAL A 97 -15.35 24.29 -10.39
CA VAL A 97 -15.76 23.22 -9.48
C VAL A 97 -15.53 23.64 -8.04
N GLU A 98 -16.59 23.54 -7.23
CA GLU A 98 -16.59 23.82 -5.80
C GLU A 98 -16.05 22.60 -5.03
N LEU A 99 -14.94 22.75 -4.30
CA LEU A 99 -14.25 21.65 -3.60
C LEU A 99 -14.22 21.79 -2.07
N SER A 100 -14.81 22.84 -1.49
CA SER A 100 -14.77 23.08 -0.04
C SER A 100 -15.38 21.93 0.75
N LYS A 101 -16.47 21.33 0.26
CA LYS A 101 -17.09 20.15 0.91
C LYS A 101 -16.16 18.93 0.91
N LEU A 102 -15.39 18.73 -0.16
CA LEU A 102 -14.41 17.65 -0.24
C LEU A 102 -13.28 17.87 0.77
N PHE A 103 -12.70 19.07 0.81
CA PHE A 103 -11.64 19.39 1.77
C PHE A 103 -12.12 19.36 3.22
N ALA A 104 -13.36 19.79 3.49
CA ALA A 104 -13.98 19.68 4.81
C ALA A 104 -14.18 18.22 5.24
N ALA A 105 -14.61 17.34 4.31
CA ALA A 105 -14.76 15.92 4.58
C ALA A 105 -13.41 15.24 4.86
N ILE A 106 -12.36 15.59 4.11
CA ILE A 106 -10.99 15.10 4.34
C ILE A 106 -10.48 15.54 5.73
N GLY A 107 -10.72 16.81 6.10
CA GLY A 107 -10.36 17.32 7.43
C GLY A 107 -11.09 16.57 8.55
N LYS A 108 -12.40 16.35 8.39
CA LYS A 108 -13.21 15.57 9.35
C LYS A 108 -12.74 14.12 9.47
N PHE A 109 -12.34 13.49 8.37
CA PHE A 109 -11.77 12.15 8.37
C PHE A 109 -10.49 12.10 9.21
N GLY A 110 -9.56 13.05 9.01
CA GLY A 110 -8.31 13.11 9.76
C GLY A 110 -8.52 13.20 11.27
N VAL A 111 -9.37 14.13 11.72
CA VAL A 111 -9.70 14.29 13.15
C VAL A 111 -10.28 13.00 13.74
N ASN A 112 -11.14 12.31 13.01
CA ASN A 112 -11.72 11.04 13.46
C ASN A 112 -10.68 9.91 13.50
N ALA A 113 -9.77 9.86 12.53
CA ALA A 113 -8.70 8.86 12.48
C ALA A 113 -7.73 9.02 13.65
N ASP A 114 -7.33 10.26 13.98
CA ASP A 114 -6.49 10.56 15.13
C ASP A 114 -7.18 10.15 16.44
N ALA A 115 -8.46 10.51 16.60
CA ALA A 115 -9.24 10.14 17.79
C ALA A 115 -9.39 8.63 17.96
N PHE A 116 -9.50 7.87 16.86
CA PHE A 116 -9.62 6.42 16.89
C PHE A 116 -8.34 5.74 17.41
N GLN A 117 -7.17 6.32 17.16
CA GLN A 117 -5.88 5.76 17.60
C GLN A 117 -5.58 5.96 19.08
N VAL A 118 -6.23 6.93 19.72
CA VAL A 118 -5.98 7.30 21.12
C VAL A 118 -6.77 6.44 22.12
N PHE A 119 -7.68 5.57 21.65
CA PHE A 119 -8.38 4.65 22.55
C PHE A 119 -7.39 3.65 23.19
N PRO A 120 -7.23 3.66 24.53
CA PRO A 120 -6.22 2.85 25.18
C PRO A 120 -6.55 1.37 25.04
N SER A 121 -5.51 0.60 24.74
CA SER A 121 -5.47 -0.83 24.94
C SER A 121 -5.98 -1.16 26.34
N VAL A 122 -6.96 -2.06 26.41
CA VAL A 122 -7.44 -2.64 27.67
C VAL A 122 -6.22 -3.18 28.43
N PRO A 123 -6.03 -2.86 29.73
CA PRO A 123 -4.90 -3.39 30.49
C PRO A 123 -4.97 -4.91 30.51
N SER A 124 -3.89 -5.59 30.11
CA SER A 124 -3.76 -7.02 30.28
C SER A 124 -3.84 -7.34 31.78
N THR A 125 -4.93 -7.99 32.19
CA THR A 125 -5.01 -8.61 33.50
C THR A 125 -4.35 -9.98 33.41
N SER A 126 -3.09 -10.05 33.84
CA SER A 126 -2.40 -11.29 34.21
C SER A 126 -1.81 -11.12 35.61
#